data_AF-A0A2X2UEN1-F1
#
_entry.id   AF-A0A2X2UEN1-F1
#
_cell.length_a   1.000
_cell.length_b   1.000
_cell.length_c   1.000
_cell.angle_alpha   90.00
_cell.angle_beta   90.00
_cell.angle_gamma   90.00
#
_symmetry.space_group_name_H-M   'P 1'
#
loop_
_entity.id
_entity.type
_entity.pdbx_description
1 polymer ?
#
loop_
_entity_poly.entity_id
_entity_poly.type
_entity_poly.pdbx_seq_one_letter_code
_entity_poly.pdbx_strand_id
1 'polypeptide(L)'
;MSEPFDYGHFDIVLAEYLQEKKVSKNRLAEEANLQRTQLNAYCKNDIKRPDLDVLARICYALNCDLADIIRYVRPSHENGGSSNG
;
A
#
# COMPACT_ATOMS: atom_id res chain seq x y z
N MET A 1 -11.25 13.07 -30.08
CA MET A 1 -11.36 11.95 -29.13
C MET A 1 -10.38 12.27 -28.01
N SER A 2 -10.86 12.55 -26.81
CA SER A 2 -9.97 12.88 -25.68
C SER A 2 -9.32 11.58 -25.21
N GLU A 3 -7.99 11.51 -25.26
CA GLU A 3 -7.25 10.38 -24.68
C GLU A 3 -7.57 10.28 -23.18
N PRO A 4 -7.68 9.06 -22.62
CA PRO A 4 -7.87 8.90 -21.18
C PRO A 4 -6.65 9.48 -20.47
N PHE A 5 -6.88 10.50 -19.64
CA PHE A 5 -5.87 10.99 -18.72
C PHE A 5 -5.53 9.85 -17.75
N ASP A 6 -4.32 9.29 -17.89
CA ASP A 6 -3.77 8.37 -16.90
C ASP A 6 -3.17 9.22 -15.78
N TYR A 7 -3.79 9.19 -14.60
CA TYR A 7 -3.34 9.95 -13.42
C TYR A 7 -2.45 9.12 -12.48
N GLY A 8 -2.11 7.89 -12.88
CA GLY A 8 -1.40 6.93 -12.03
C GLY A 8 -2.32 6.22 -11.04
N HIS A 9 -1.72 5.47 -10.13
CA HIS A 9 -2.44 4.70 -9.11
C HIS A 9 -1.64 4.64 -7.80
N PHE A 10 -2.29 4.18 -6.73
CA PHE A 10 -1.62 3.91 -5.46
C PHE A 10 -1.43 2.41 -5.31
N ASP A 11 -0.22 2.00 -4.97
CA ASP A 11 0.11 0.64 -4.56
C ASP A 11 0.31 0.58 -3.05
N ILE A 12 -0.17 -0.50 -2.46
CA ILE A 12 -0.05 -0.80 -1.04
C ILE A 12 1.18 -1.69 -0.85
N VAL A 13 2.23 -1.14 -0.26
CA VAL A 13 3.51 -1.83 0.03
C VAL A 13 3.56 -2.41 1.44
N LEU A 14 2.39 -2.63 2.05
CA LEU A 14 2.24 -3.13 3.42
C LEU A 14 3.00 -4.46 3.63
N ALA A 15 2.99 -5.37 2.67
CA ALA A 15 3.68 -6.65 2.81
C ALA A 15 5.19 -6.50 2.98
N GLU A 16 5.80 -5.61 2.19
CA GLU A 16 7.23 -5.31 2.26
C GLU A 16 7.56 -4.65 3.61
N TYR A 17 6.74 -3.68 4.03
CA TYR A 17 6.89 -2.99 5.31
C TYR A 17 6.85 -3.96 6.50
N LEU A 18 5.91 -4.92 6.51
CA LEU A 18 5.81 -5.93 7.57
C LEU A 18 7.02 -6.86 7.62
N GLN A 19 7.56 -7.22 6.45
CA GLN A 19 8.75 -8.06 6.36
C GLN A 19 9.98 -7.33 6.89
N GLU A 20 10.15 -6.05 6.55
CA GLU A 20 11.25 -5.21 7.03
C GLU A 20 11.20 -5.03 8.56
N LYS A 21 10.02 -4.70 9.10
CA LYS A 21 9.80 -4.50 10.54
C LYS A 21 9.71 -5.81 11.34
N LYS A 22 9.78 -6.97 10.67
CA LYS A 22 9.58 -8.32 11.25
C LYS A 22 8.28 -8.42 12.06
N VAL A 23 7.22 -7.78 11.59
CA VAL A 23 5.90 -7.82 12.23
C VAL A 23 5.10 -9.00 11.69
N SER A 24 4.61 -9.84 12.60
CA SER A 24 3.71 -10.93 12.25
C SER A 24 2.34 -10.41 11.82
N LYS A 25 1.86 -10.86 10.66
CA LYS A 25 0.51 -10.55 10.13
C LYS A 25 -0.61 -10.82 11.14
N ASN A 26 -0.45 -11.85 11.98
CA ASN A 26 -1.43 -12.15 13.05
C ASN A 26 -1.54 -11.03 14.06
N ARG A 27 -0.39 -10.63 14.60
CA ARG A 27 -0.33 -9.59 15.62
C ARG A 27 -0.91 -8.29 15.07
N LEU A 28 -0.57 -7.94 13.83
CA LEU A 28 -1.15 -6.78 13.18
C LEU A 28 -2.66 -6.90 13.00
N ALA A 29 -3.17 -8.05 12.58
CA ALA A 29 -4.62 -8.27 12.41
C ALA A 29 -5.36 -8.07 13.75
N GLU A 30 -4.78 -8.56 14.85
CA GLU A 30 -5.35 -8.38 16.19
C GLU A 30 -5.31 -6.92 16.66
N GLU A 31 -4.15 -6.26 16.55
CA GLU A 31 -3.93 -4.87 16.96
C GLU A 31 -4.75 -3.87 16.12
N ALA A 32 -4.75 -4.04 14.80
CA ALA A 32 -5.57 -3.23 13.90
C ALA A 32 -7.04 -3.65 13.94
N ASN A 33 -7.40 -4.70 14.69
CA ASN A 33 -8.75 -5.27 14.79
C ASN A 33 -9.35 -5.64 13.41
N LEU A 34 -8.48 -6.08 12.49
CA LEU A 34 -8.81 -6.45 11.12
C LEU A 34 -8.92 -7.96 10.96
N GLN A 35 -9.79 -8.39 10.05
CA GLN A 35 -9.86 -9.79 9.67
C GLN A 35 -8.61 -10.18 8.86
N ARG A 36 -8.07 -11.37 9.12
CA ARG A 36 -6.86 -11.90 8.45
C ARG A 36 -6.99 -11.90 6.92
N THR A 37 -8.18 -12.17 6.40
CA THR A 37 -8.48 -12.13 4.96
C THR A 37 -8.36 -10.72 4.40
N GLN A 38 -8.90 -9.71 5.10
CA GLN A 38 -8.75 -8.31 4.74
C GLN A 38 -7.27 -7.91 4.74
N LEU A 39 -6.55 -8.19 5.82
CA LEU A 39 -5.12 -7.87 5.92
C LEU A 39 -4.31 -8.54 4.79
N ASN A 40 -4.62 -9.78 4.44
CA ASN A 40 -3.97 -10.47 3.32
C ASN A 40 -4.29 -9.81 1.98
N ALA A 41 -5.52 -9.32 1.76
CA ALA A 41 -5.86 -8.58 0.56
C ALA A 41 -5.09 -7.24 0.48
N TYR A 42 -4.95 -6.52 1.61
CA TYR A 42 -4.08 -5.34 1.71
C TYR A 42 -2.61 -5.68 1.40
N CYS A 43 -2.10 -6.80 1.92
CA CYS A 43 -0.74 -7.25 1.64
C CYS A 43 -0.53 -7.68 0.17
N LYS A 44 -1.58 -8.11 -0.51
CA LYS A 44 -1.52 -8.57 -1.91
C LYS A 44 -1.84 -7.46 -2.92
N ASN A 45 -2.16 -6.26 -2.45
CA ASN A 45 -2.67 -5.18 -3.30
C ASN A 45 -3.91 -5.59 -4.11
N ASP A 46 -4.70 -6.54 -3.59
CA ASP A 46 -5.89 -7.08 -4.28
C ASP A 46 -7.12 -6.17 -4.09
N ILE A 47 -6.97 -5.09 -3.31
CA ILE A 47 -8.05 -4.18 -2.94
C ILE A 47 -8.09 -3.01 -3.91
N LYS A 48 -9.20 -2.90 -4.66
CA LYS A 48 -9.42 -1.78 -5.58
C LYS A 48 -9.73 -0.44 -4.90
N ARG A 49 -10.23 -0.47 -3.66
CA ARG A 49 -10.63 0.71 -2.88
C ARG A 49 -10.27 0.50 -1.41
N PRO A 50 -9.03 0.81 -1.00
CA PRO A 50 -8.66 0.76 0.41
C PRO A 50 -9.41 1.85 1.18
N ASP A 51 -9.83 1.51 2.40
CA ASP A 51 -10.54 2.44 3.27
C ASP A 51 -9.54 3.20 4.15
N LEU A 52 -9.67 4.52 4.24
CA LEU A 52 -8.77 5.36 5.03
C LEU A 52 -8.83 5.00 6.52
N ASP A 53 -9.98 4.56 7.02
CA ASP A 53 -10.15 4.13 8.42
C ASP A 53 -9.34 2.86 8.70
N VAL A 54 -9.38 1.91 7.76
CA VAL A 54 -8.59 0.67 7.83
C VAL A 54 -7.10 0.97 7.79
N LEU A 55 -6.68 1.85 6.89
CA LEU A 55 -5.28 2.29 6.78
C LEU A 55 -4.82 2.98 8.07
N ALA A 56 -5.65 3.85 8.66
CA ALA A 56 -5.34 4.51 9.93
C ALA A 56 -5.14 3.50 11.07
N ARG A 57 -5.96 2.45 11.14
CA ARG A 57 -5.82 1.38 12.15
C ARG A 57 -4.54 0.56 11.96
N ILE A 58 -4.17 0.30 10.71
CA ILE A 58 -2.89 -0.37 10.38
C ILE A 58 -1.72 0.53 10.80
N CYS A 59 -1.77 1.82 10.44
CA CYS A 59 -0.76 2.80 10.81
C CYS A 59 -0.60 2.91 12.33
N TYR A 60 -1.71 2.97 13.06
CA TYR A 60 -1.73 2.98 14.51
C TYR A 60 -1.10 1.72 15.12
N ALA A 61 -1.49 0.54 14.63
CA ALA A 61 -0.96 -0.74 15.11
C ALA A 61 0.53 -0.95 14.80
N LEU A 62 1.02 -0.37 13.70
CA LEU A 62 2.41 -0.44 13.27
C LEU A 62 3.26 0.73 13.75
N ASN A 63 2.64 1.73 14.37
CA ASN A 63 3.24 3.01 14.72
C ASN A 63 4.00 3.62 13.51
N CYS A 64 3.32 3.68 12.37
CA CYS A 64 3.87 4.19 11.10
C CYS A 64 2.94 5.22 10.47
N ASP A 65 3.43 5.88 9.42
CA ASP A 65 2.65 6.82 8.63
C ASP A 65 2.03 6.14 7.40
N LEU A 66 1.00 6.78 6.83
CA LEU A 66 0.35 6.28 5.63
C LEU A 66 1.33 6.14 4.45
N ALA A 67 2.28 7.06 4.35
CA ALA A 67 3.30 7.08 3.31
C ALA A 67 4.29 5.90 3.40
N ASP A 68 4.40 5.24 4.55
CA ASP A 68 5.24 4.03 4.70
C ASP A 68 4.60 2.79 4.07
N ILE A 69 3.25 2.74 4.04
CA ILE A 69 2.49 1.57 3.58
C ILE A 69 1.80 1.78 2.23
N ILE A 70 1.75 3.01 1.72
CA ILE A 70 1.21 3.36 0.40
C ILE A 70 2.26 4.09 -0.41
N ARG A 71 2.43 3.65 -1.67
CA ARG A 71 3.29 4.29 -2.67
C ARG A 71 2.47 4.73 -3.87
N TYR A 72 2.63 5.99 -4.26
CA TYR A 72 2.05 6.50 -5.49
C TYR A 72 2.90 6.08 -6.70
N VAL A 73 2.26 5.41 -7.66
CA VAL A 73 2.83 5.00 -8.94
C VAL A 73 2.33 5.94 -10.02
N ARG A 74 3.27 6.69 -10.60
CA ARG A 74 2.97 7.63 -11.67
C ARG A 74 2.51 6.90 -12.94
N PRO A 75 1.63 7.52 -13.73
CA PRO A 75 1.24 7.01 -15.04
C PRO A 75 2.47 6.92 -15.95
N SER A 76 2.58 5.89 -16.78
CA SER A 76 3.76 5.62 -17.61
C SER A 76 3.97 6.60 -18.77
N HIS A 77 3.37 7.80 -18.73
CA HIS A 77 3.59 8.83 -19.74
C HIS A 77 4.65 9.85 -19.29
N GLU A 78 5.86 9.36 -19.00
CA GLU A 78 7.09 10.15 -19.07
C GLU A 78 8.10 9.42 -19.96
N ASN A 79 8.26 9.96 -21.16
CA ASN A 79 9.51 9.85 -21.91
C ASN A 79 10.60 10.58 -21.11
N GLY A 80 11.63 9.87 -20.63
CA GLY A 80 12.94 10.45 -20.33
C GLY A 80 13.42 10.38 -18.87
N GLY A 81 14.44 9.55 -18.62
CA GLY A 81 15.24 9.59 -17.39
C GLY A 81 16.19 8.40 -17.22
N SER A 82 17.30 8.40 -17.96
CA SER A 82 18.41 7.43 -17.89
C SER A 82 18.96 7.18 -16.47
N SER A 83 19.44 5.96 -16.24
CA SER A 83 20.72 5.76 -15.56
C SER A 83 21.42 4.54 -16.17
N ASN A 84 22.54 4.84 -16.82
CA ASN A 84 23.48 3.90 -17.39
C ASN A 84 24.17 3.10 -16.28
N GLY A 85 24.45 1.83 -16.56
CA GLY A 85 25.47 1.02 -15.89
C GLY A 85 26.24 0.26 -16.95
#